data_AF-A0A428S8Q7-F1
#
_entry.id   AF-A0A428S8Q7-F1
#
_cell.length_a   1.000
_cell.length_b   1.000
_cell.length_c   1.000
_cell.angle_alpha   90.00
_cell.angle_beta   90.00
_cell.angle_gamma   90.00
#
_symmetry.space_group_name_H-M   'P 1'
#
loop_
_entity.id
_entity.type
_entity.pdbx_description
1 polymer ?
#
loop_
_entity_poly.entity_id
_entity_poly.type
_entity_poly.pdbx_seq_one_letter_code
_entity_poly.pdbx_strand_id
1 'polypeptide(L)'
;MDPVECEEPSSAEPIASDGDVILVVGEQKTRLRVYSQCLRSASKVFNVMFGRNWSEGQGISSQSPRDVPLVEDDAHAMRLVCSVIHHRNADIPDTLTAREVLQIAVVADKYDLSVALKHARAQWLKPNGDEDMTDMAYLMVAALLFCDMDAFVARSLDLVINYKETYLGLLDDENICQMIPFKTVCKRYP
;
A
#
# COMPACT_ATOMS: atom_id res chain seq x y z
N MET A 1 10.73 -38.99 -7.36
CA MET A 1 9.57 -38.07 -7.49
C MET A 1 8.96 -38.03 -6.12
N ASP A 2 9.43 -37.10 -5.30
CA ASP A 2 8.78 -36.82 -4.02
C ASP A 2 7.35 -36.32 -4.30
N PRO A 3 6.35 -36.77 -3.53
CA PRO A 3 4.99 -36.26 -3.69
C PRO A 3 5.02 -34.76 -3.43
N VAL A 4 4.43 -34.00 -4.36
CA VAL A 4 4.11 -32.59 -4.16
C VAL A 4 3.17 -32.55 -2.96
N GLU A 5 3.68 -32.14 -1.79
CA GLU A 5 2.85 -31.81 -0.65
C GLU A 5 1.92 -30.68 -1.11
N CYS A 6 0.64 -31.03 -1.29
CA CYS A 6 -0.42 -30.05 -1.42
C CYS A 6 -0.50 -29.33 -0.08
N GLU A 7 0.23 -28.23 0.08
CA GLU A 7 0.08 -27.34 1.23
C GLU A 7 -1.41 -27.01 1.36
N GLU A 8 -2.02 -27.43 2.47
CA GLU A 8 -3.39 -27.04 2.76
C GLU A 8 -3.43 -25.50 2.82
N PRO A 9 -4.44 -24.86 2.20
CA PRO A 9 -4.51 -23.41 2.20
C PRO A 9 -4.58 -22.92 3.65
N SER A 10 -3.58 -22.15 4.05
CA SER A 10 -3.55 -21.42 5.32
C SER A 10 -4.92 -20.77 5.57
N SER A 11 -5.46 -20.89 6.78
CA SER A 11 -6.78 -20.33 7.11
C SER A 11 -6.78 -18.82 6.83
N ALA A 12 -7.77 -18.34 6.06
CA ALA A 12 -7.84 -16.93 5.71
C ALA A 12 -8.02 -16.08 6.97
N GLU A 13 -7.18 -15.05 7.09
CA GLU A 13 -7.28 -14.11 8.19
C GLU A 13 -8.55 -13.26 8.07
N PRO A 14 -9.41 -13.23 9.10
CA PRO A 14 -10.68 -12.53 9.03
C PRO A 14 -10.54 -11.04 9.39
N ILE A 15 -10.25 -10.19 8.40
CA ILE A 15 -10.48 -8.74 8.54
C ILE A 15 -12.00 -8.48 8.65
N ALA A 16 -12.77 -9.24 7.86
CA ALA A 16 -14.21 -9.40 7.96
C ALA A 16 -14.56 -10.90 8.04
N SER A 17 -15.11 -11.34 9.18
CA SER A 17 -15.42 -12.75 9.46
C SER A 17 -16.39 -13.39 8.44
N ASP A 18 -17.33 -12.62 7.94
CA ASP A 18 -18.34 -12.97 6.94
C ASP A 18 -18.07 -12.25 5.60
N GLY A 19 -16.82 -11.86 5.35
CA GLY A 19 -16.37 -11.30 4.08
C GLY A 19 -16.72 -12.20 2.90
N ASP A 20 -16.97 -11.60 1.75
CA ASP A 20 -17.41 -12.24 0.52
C ASP A 20 -16.24 -12.43 -0.46
N VAL A 21 -15.08 -11.81 -0.21
CA VAL A 21 -13.84 -11.99 -0.98
C VAL A 21 -12.68 -12.41 -0.07
N ILE A 22 -11.76 -13.20 -0.61
CA ILE A 22 -10.45 -13.50 -0.02
C ILE A 22 -9.39 -12.94 -0.97
N LEU A 23 -8.66 -11.91 -0.53
CA LEU A 23 -7.48 -11.45 -1.25
C LEU A 23 -6.33 -12.41 -0.96
N VAL A 24 -5.66 -12.89 -2.00
CA VAL A 24 -4.48 -13.77 -1.89
C VAL A 24 -3.27 -12.94 -2.29
N VAL A 25 -2.56 -12.38 -1.30
CA VAL A 25 -1.63 -11.27 -1.47
C VAL A 25 -0.18 -11.71 -1.33
N GLY A 26 0.66 -11.22 -2.24
CA GLY A 26 2.11 -11.42 -2.23
C GLY A 26 2.55 -12.86 -2.53
N GLU A 27 3.86 -13.06 -2.58
CA GLU A 27 4.49 -14.35 -2.89
C GLU A 27 4.14 -15.43 -1.87
N GLN A 28 4.00 -15.05 -0.60
CA GLN A 28 3.61 -15.95 0.50
C GLN A 28 2.11 -16.27 0.50
N LYS A 29 1.34 -15.74 -0.46
CA LYS A 29 -0.10 -15.99 -0.62
C LYS A 29 -0.90 -15.73 0.66
N THR A 30 -0.63 -14.60 1.32
CA THR A 30 -1.36 -14.20 2.52
C THR A 30 -2.84 -14.05 2.19
N ARG A 31 -3.70 -14.77 2.91
CA ARG A 31 -5.15 -14.82 2.63
C ARG A 31 -5.89 -13.87 3.56
N LEU A 32 -6.47 -12.80 3.02
CA LEU A 32 -7.21 -11.78 3.76
C LEU A 32 -8.68 -11.81 3.39
N ARG A 33 -9.56 -12.17 4.34
CA ARG A 33 -11.01 -12.19 4.12
C ARG A 33 -11.62 -10.82 4.38
N VAL A 34 -12.30 -10.26 3.39
CA VAL A 34 -12.76 -8.87 3.35
C VAL A 34 -14.16 -8.74 2.74
N TYR A 35 -14.82 -7.59 2.96
CA TYR A 35 -16.01 -7.22 2.21
C TYR A 35 -15.62 -6.50 0.91
N SER A 36 -16.01 -7.08 -0.23
CA SER A 36 -15.85 -6.49 -1.55
C SER A 36 -16.48 -5.09 -1.61
N GLN A 37 -17.66 -4.91 -1.02
CA GLN A 37 -18.39 -3.64 -1.03
C GLN A 37 -17.61 -2.50 -0.35
N CYS A 38 -16.88 -2.78 0.73
CA CYS A 38 -16.04 -1.78 1.40
C CYS A 38 -14.91 -1.32 0.46
N LEU A 39 -14.21 -2.27 -0.18
CA LEU A 39 -13.16 -1.96 -1.15
C LEU A 39 -13.69 -1.18 -2.36
N ARG A 40 -14.83 -1.61 -2.93
CA ARG A 40 -15.47 -0.93 -4.07
C ARG A 40 -15.89 0.50 -3.75
N SER A 41 -16.33 0.75 -2.52
CA SER A 41 -16.73 2.10 -2.09
C SER A 41 -15.52 3.00 -1.88
N ALA A 42 -14.37 2.42 -1.47
CA ALA A 42 -13.14 3.13 -1.19
C ALA A 42 -12.30 3.43 -2.45
N SER A 43 -12.41 2.61 -3.50
CA SER A 43 -11.51 2.62 -4.65
C SER A 43 -12.24 2.41 -5.97
N LYS A 44 -11.92 3.25 -6.97
CA LYS A 44 -12.43 3.06 -8.34
C LYS A 44 -11.87 1.78 -8.97
N VAL A 45 -10.61 1.44 -8.69
CA VAL A 45 -9.95 0.24 -9.20
C VAL A 45 -10.65 -1.01 -8.67
N PHE A 46 -10.87 -1.10 -7.36
CA PHE A 46 -11.62 -2.20 -6.77
C PHE A 46 -13.09 -2.20 -7.19
N ASN A 47 -13.71 -1.02 -7.41
CA ASN A 47 -15.06 -0.96 -7.94
C ASN A 47 -15.18 -1.61 -9.32
N VAL A 48 -14.19 -1.40 -10.19
CA VAL A 48 -14.11 -2.06 -11.49
C VAL A 48 -13.82 -3.55 -11.30
N MET A 49 -12.79 -3.91 -10.53
CA MET A 49 -12.34 -5.30 -10.30
C MET A 49 -13.46 -6.20 -9.77
N PHE A 50 -14.21 -5.75 -8.76
CA PHE A 50 -15.33 -6.51 -8.18
C PHE A 50 -16.68 -6.17 -8.84
N GLY A 51 -16.67 -5.47 -9.97
CA GLY A 51 -17.85 -5.19 -10.77
C GLY A 51 -18.29 -6.43 -11.57
N ARG A 52 -19.58 -6.46 -11.95
CA ARG A 52 -20.20 -7.62 -12.65
C ARG A 52 -19.53 -8.00 -13.99
N ASN A 53 -18.75 -7.10 -14.56
CA ASN A 53 -18.08 -7.28 -15.85
C ASN A 53 -16.81 -8.14 -15.74
N TRP A 54 -16.27 -8.32 -14.54
CA TRP A 54 -15.05 -9.07 -14.30
C TRP A 54 -15.38 -10.37 -13.61
N SER A 55 -14.52 -11.37 -13.82
CA SER A 55 -14.73 -12.69 -13.25
C SER A 55 -14.81 -12.57 -11.72
N GLU A 56 -13.90 -11.80 -11.14
CA GLU A 56 -13.71 -11.48 -9.73
C GLU A 56 -14.97 -10.92 -9.09
N GLY A 57 -15.82 -10.23 -9.85
CA GLY A 57 -17.11 -9.67 -9.42
C GLY A 57 -18.30 -10.63 -9.47
N GLN A 58 -18.17 -11.81 -10.07
CA GLN A 58 -19.27 -12.74 -10.31
C GLN A 58 -19.35 -13.82 -9.24
N GLY A 59 -20.57 -14.08 -8.77
CA GLY A 59 -20.86 -15.18 -7.84
C GLY A 59 -20.29 -14.98 -6.43
N ILE A 60 -19.87 -13.76 -6.08
CA ILE A 60 -19.34 -13.45 -4.76
C ILE A 60 -20.42 -13.64 -3.70
N SER A 61 -20.12 -14.40 -2.64
CA SER A 61 -20.99 -14.63 -1.49
C SER A 61 -20.17 -14.94 -0.25
N SER A 62 -20.65 -14.56 0.92
CA SER A 62 -20.02 -14.90 2.20
C SER A 62 -19.99 -16.42 2.48
N GLN A 63 -20.89 -17.20 1.84
CA GLN A 63 -20.91 -18.67 1.97
C GLN A 63 -19.85 -19.36 1.11
N SER A 64 -19.42 -18.71 0.04
CA SER A 64 -18.41 -19.20 -0.90
C SER A 64 -17.56 -18.02 -1.35
N PRO A 65 -16.73 -17.48 -0.43
CA PRO A 65 -15.98 -16.28 -0.73
C PRO A 65 -14.98 -16.54 -1.85
N ARG A 66 -14.81 -15.53 -2.72
CA ARG A 66 -13.99 -15.68 -3.93
C ARG A 66 -12.54 -15.32 -3.66
N ASP A 67 -11.62 -16.21 -4.03
CA ASP A 67 -10.18 -15.94 -4.03
C ASP A 67 -9.82 -14.99 -5.18
N VAL A 68 -9.09 -13.92 -4.87
CA VAL A 68 -8.62 -12.91 -5.82
C VAL A 68 -7.10 -12.73 -5.66
N PRO A 69 -6.28 -13.14 -6.64
CA PRO A 69 -4.83 -13.12 -6.52
C PRO A 69 -4.26 -11.71 -6.75
N LEU A 70 -3.49 -11.23 -5.78
CA LEU A 70 -2.77 -9.96 -5.77
C LEU A 70 -1.26 -10.24 -5.52
N VAL A 71 -0.66 -11.04 -6.40
CA VAL A 71 0.66 -11.66 -6.18
C VAL A 71 1.84 -10.68 -6.12
N GLU A 72 1.68 -9.50 -6.73
CA GLU A 72 2.73 -8.47 -6.78
C GLU A 72 2.65 -7.46 -5.63
N ASP A 73 1.61 -7.54 -4.79
CA ASP A 73 1.38 -6.57 -3.72
C ASP A 73 2.02 -7.01 -2.40
N ASP A 74 2.46 -6.03 -1.61
CA ASP A 74 2.94 -6.26 -0.26
C ASP A 74 1.77 -6.65 0.67
N ALA A 75 1.87 -7.84 1.27
CA ALA A 75 0.82 -8.40 2.10
C ALA A 75 0.57 -7.60 3.38
N HIS A 76 1.62 -7.03 3.98
CA HIS A 76 1.52 -6.27 5.21
C HIS A 76 0.83 -4.92 4.97
N ALA A 77 1.25 -4.19 3.93
CA ALA A 77 0.63 -2.94 3.49
C ALA A 77 -0.84 -3.16 3.10
N MET A 78 -1.15 -4.20 2.31
CA MET A 78 -2.52 -4.52 1.92
C MET A 78 -3.40 -4.85 3.13
N ARG A 79 -2.87 -5.58 4.13
CA ARG A 79 -3.56 -5.85 5.40
C ARG A 79 -3.91 -4.55 6.14
N LEU A 80 -2.97 -3.62 6.28
CA LEU A 80 -3.21 -2.35 6.96
C LEU A 80 -4.24 -1.48 6.22
N VAL A 81 -4.13 -1.41 4.89
CA VAL A 81 -5.11 -0.74 4.03
C VAL A 81 -6.51 -1.33 4.21
N CYS A 82 -6.63 -2.66 4.16
CA CYS A 82 -7.91 -3.34 4.38
C CYS A 82 -8.44 -3.08 5.78
N SER A 83 -7.58 -3.04 6.80
CA SER A 83 -7.96 -2.75 8.18
C SER A 83 -8.58 -1.35 8.30
N VAL A 84 -7.98 -0.33 7.68
CA VAL A 84 -8.57 1.03 7.64
C VAL A 84 -9.94 1.02 6.95
N ILE A 85 -10.02 0.43 5.74
CA ILE A 85 -11.24 0.42 4.92
C ILE A 85 -12.39 -0.32 5.62
N HIS A 86 -12.08 -1.32 6.45
CA HIS A 86 -13.06 -2.10 7.22
C HIS A 86 -13.27 -1.57 8.65
N HIS A 87 -12.74 -0.38 8.97
CA HIS A 87 -12.85 0.24 10.30
C HIS A 87 -12.25 -0.58 11.45
N ARG A 88 -11.27 -1.44 11.14
CA ARG A 88 -10.46 -2.21 12.09
C ARG A 88 -9.24 -1.43 12.55
N ASN A 89 -9.43 -0.14 12.84
CA ASN A 89 -8.32 0.76 13.18
C ASN A 89 -7.61 0.38 14.49
N ALA A 90 -8.26 -0.38 15.37
CA ALA A 90 -7.64 -0.91 16.59
C ALA A 90 -6.55 -1.97 16.30
N ASP A 91 -6.56 -2.56 15.11
CA ASP A 91 -5.59 -3.58 14.70
C ASP A 91 -4.37 -2.96 13.99
N ILE A 92 -4.35 -1.64 13.83
CA ILE A 92 -3.26 -0.88 13.22
C ILE A 92 -2.24 -0.51 14.31
N PRO A 93 -0.94 -0.74 14.11
CA PRO A 93 0.09 -0.28 15.02
C PRO A 93 0.02 1.24 15.27
N ASP A 94 0.30 1.67 16.50
CA ASP A 94 0.33 3.10 16.85
C ASP A 94 1.41 3.86 16.07
N THR A 95 2.50 3.17 15.73
CA THR A 95 3.65 3.68 14.99
C THR A 95 3.97 2.78 13.80
N LEU A 96 4.25 3.39 12.66
CA LEU A 96 4.74 2.71 11.45
C LEU A 96 6.11 3.27 11.09
N THR A 97 6.98 2.42 10.60
CA THR A 97 8.26 2.83 10.02
C THR A 97 8.04 3.58 8.70
N ALA A 98 8.96 4.47 8.32
CA ALA A 98 8.85 5.21 7.06
C ALA A 98 8.74 4.29 5.84
N ARG A 99 9.42 3.13 5.87
CA ARG A 99 9.33 2.10 4.84
C ARG A 99 7.94 1.46 4.76
N GLU A 100 7.31 1.13 5.88
CA GLU A 100 5.92 0.62 5.89
C GLU A 100 4.95 1.66 5.34
N VAL A 101 5.11 2.92 5.71
CA VAL A 101 4.30 4.03 5.19
C VAL A 101 4.45 4.15 3.67
N LEU A 102 5.67 4.00 3.14
CA LEU A 102 5.91 3.97 1.70
C LEU A 102 5.19 2.80 1.01
N GLN A 103 5.26 1.58 1.56
CA GLN A 103 4.57 0.43 0.97
C GLN A 103 3.04 0.60 0.97
N ILE A 104 2.48 1.18 2.03
CA ILE A 104 1.05 1.54 2.07
C ILE A 104 0.73 2.58 0.99
N ALA A 105 1.60 3.57 0.78
CA ALA A 105 1.41 4.58 -0.25
C ALA A 105 1.43 3.99 -1.66
N VAL A 106 2.29 2.99 -1.93
CA VAL A 106 2.31 2.24 -3.20
C VAL A 106 0.97 1.54 -3.45
N VAL A 107 0.46 0.82 -2.43
CA VAL A 107 -0.87 0.19 -2.52
C VAL A 107 -1.96 1.25 -2.73
N ALA A 108 -1.85 2.38 -2.04
CA ALA A 108 -2.83 3.44 -2.13
C ALA A 108 -2.92 4.08 -3.52
N ASP A 109 -1.76 4.35 -4.14
CA ASP A 109 -1.66 4.87 -5.50
C ASP A 109 -2.20 3.85 -6.52
N LYS A 110 -1.71 2.60 -6.45
CA LYS A 110 -2.11 1.50 -7.35
C LYS A 110 -3.62 1.29 -7.39
N TYR A 111 -4.29 1.42 -6.24
CA TYR A 111 -5.71 1.16 -6.12
C TYR A 111 -6.57 2.43 -6.00
N ASP A 112 -6.06 3.65 -6.24
CA ASP A 112 -6.82 4.91 -6.11
C ASP A 112 -7.53 5.04 -4.76
N LEU A 113 -6.79 4.86 -3.66
CA LEU A 113 -7.29 4.86 -2.27
C LEU A 113 -6.94 6.14 -1.49
N SER A 114 -6.34 7.14 -2.14
CA SER A 114 -5.88 8.38 -1.50
C SER A 114 -6.96 9.09 -0.70
N VAL A 115 -8.21 9.08 -1.18
CA VAL A 115 -9.37 9.66 -0.47
C VAL A 115 -9.75 8.83 0.76
N ALA A 116 -9.82 7.50 0.62
CA ALA A 116 -10.20 6.59 1.70
C ALA A 116 -9.19 6.62 2.86
N LEU A 117 -7.90 6.82 2.54
CA LEU A 117 -6.81 6.84 3.53
C LEU A 117 -6.46 8.25 4.02
N LYS A 118 -7.20 9.30 3.63
CA LYS A 118 -6.87 10.71 3.93
C LYS A 118 -6.56 10.98 5.40
N HIS A 119 -7.31 10.39 6.32
CA HIS A 119 -7.11 10.62 7.75
C HIS A 119 -5.97 9.79 8.33
N ALA A 120 -5.86 8.53 7.91
CA ALA A 120 -4.80 7.64 8.36
C ALA A 120 -3.42 8.13 7.90
N ARG A 121 -3.29 8.51 6.63
CA ARG A 121 -2.03 9.04 6.09
C ARG A 121 -1.54 10.31 6.78
N ALA A 122 -2.45 11.17 7.26
CA ALA A 122 -2.09 12.39 7.96
C ALA A 122 -1.40 12.10 9.32
N GLN A 123 -1.65 10.92 9.89
CA GLN A 123 -0.89 10.42 11.05
C GLN A 123 0.40 9.77 10.59
N TRP A 124 0.35 8.90 9.58
CA TRP A 124 1.51 8.12 9.13
C TRP A 124 2.64 8.95 8.49
N LEU A 125 2.32 10.09 7.87
CA LEU A 125 3.32 10.97 7.24
C LEU A 125 4.04 11.88 8.24
N LYS A 126 3.67 11.86 9.52
CA LYS A 126 4.35 12.65 10.55
C LYS A 126 5.65 11.95 10.94
N PRO A 127 6.80 12.63 10.87
CA PRO A 127 8.03 12.12 11.45
C PRO A 127 7.89 12.01 12.96
N ASN A 128 8.54 11.01 13.53
CA ASN A 128 8.67 10.74 14.96
C ASN A 128 9.87 11.50 15.57
N GLY A 129 10.77 12.06 14.75
CA GLY A 129 11.88 12.92 15.15
C GLY A 129 13.24 12.22 15.20
N ASP A 130 13.28 10.93 14.92
CA ASP A 130 14.47 10.08 14.86
C ASP A 130 14.79 9.56 13.44
N GLU A 131 14.00 9.96 12.44
CA GLU A 131 14.17 9.55 11.05
C GLU A 131 15.53 9.95 10.48
N ASP A 132 16.18 9.00 9.81
CA ASP A 132 17.36 9.29 9.00
C ASP A 132 16.98 9.88 7.62
N MET A 133 17.98 10.11 6.76
CA MET A 133 17.73 10.67 5.43
C MET A 133 16.84 9.77 4.57
N THR A 134 17.07 8.47 4.64
CA THR A 134 16.36 7.46 3.85
C THR A 134 14.90 7.42 4.29
N ASP A 135 14.66 7.43 5.59
CA ASP A 135 13.32 7.51 6.16
C ASP A 135 12.58 8.78 5.72
N MET A 136 13.25 9.94 5.78
CA MET A 136 12.67 11.20 5.32
C MET A 136 12.36 11.17 3.82
N ALA A 137 13.21 10.53 3.01
CA ALA A 137 12.97 10.35 1.59
C ALA A 137 11.80 9.38 1.31
N TYR A 138 11.68 8.29 2.08
CA TYR A 138 10.51 7.40 2.02
C TYR A 138 9.22 8.14 2.36
N LEU A 139 9.20 8.95 3.43
CA LEU A 139 8.03 9.76 3.78
C LEU A 139 7.69 10.81 2.71
N MET A 140 8.70 11.41 2.08
CA MET A 140 8.51 12.32 0.94
C MET A 140 7.86 11.59 -0.25
N VAL A 141 8.38 10.43 -0.66
CA VAL A 141 7.82 9.65 -1.77
C VAL A 141 6.43 9.14 -1.43
N ALA A 142 6.20 8.69 -0.19
CA ALA A 142 4.88 8.29 0.28
C ALA A 142 3.87 9.43 0.17
N ALA A 143 4.24 10.65 0.57
CA ALA A 143 3.38 11.82 0.43
C ALA A 143 3.01 12.11 -1.04
N LEU A 144 3.96 11.93 -1.97
CA LEU A 144 3.71 12.06 -3.41
C LEU A 144 2.68 11.03 -3.89
N LEU A 145 2.87 9.75 -3.55
CA LEU A 145 1.97 8.65 -3.94
C LEU A 145 0.57 8.78 -3.34
N PHE A 146 0.46 9.29 -2.12
CA PHE A 146 -0.83 9.63 -1.54
C PHE A 146 -1.50 10.85 -2.18
N CYS A 147 -0.84 11.58 -3.10
CA CYS A 147 -1.28 12.89 -3.58
C CYS A 147 -1.52 13.88 -2.43
N ASP A 148 -0.66 13.85 -1.40
CA ASP A 148 -0.67 14.80 -0.29
C ASP A 148 0.41 15.86 -0.51
N MET A 149 0.07 16.87 -1.32
CA MET A 149 1.05 17.87 -1.77
C MET A 149 1.57 18.74 -0.63
N ASP A 150 0.77 18.99 0.41
CA ASP A 150 1.19 19.76 1.57
C ASP A 150 2.26 19.00 2.35
N ALA A 151 2.04 17.70 2.61
CA ALA A 151 3.03 16.85 3.23
C ALA A 151 4.28 16.69 2.35
N PHE A 152 4.11 16.51 1.04
CA PHE A 152 5.23 16.40 0.09
C PHE A 152 6.12 17.65 0.12
N VAL A 153 5.53 18.84 0.06
CA VAL A 153 6.27 20.11 0.14
C VAL A 153 6.98 20.23 1.49
N ALA A 154 6.30 19.90 2.59
CA ALA A 154 6.90 19.97 3.92
C ALA A 154 8.10 19.00 4.07
N ARG A 155 7.97 17.75 3.60
CA ARG A 155 9.04 16.75 3.70
C ARG A 155 10.22 17.05 2.77
N SER A 156 9.95 17.47 1.54
CA SER A 156 11.00 17.86 0.60
C SER A 156 11.77 19.09 1.08
N LEU A 157 11.09 20.07 1.69
CA LEU A 157 11.74 21.22 2.28
C LEU A 157 12.64 20.82 3.46
N ASP A 158 12.16 19.97 4.36
CA ASP A 158 12.95 19.47 5.49
C ASP A 158 14.21 18.75 5.01
N LEU A 159 14.10 17.94 3.95
CA LEU A 159 15.23 17.26 3.33
C LEU A 159 16.24 18.26 2.74
N VAL A 160 15.78 19.27 2.01
CA VAL A 160 16.65 20.29 1.39
C VAL A 160 17.37 21.16 2.43
N ILE A 161 16.69 21.55 3.50
CA ILE A 161 17.23 22.50 4.49
C ILE A 161 18.13 21.79 5.51
N ASN A 162 17.72 20.63 6.02
CA ASN A 162 18.36 20.04 7.19
C ASN A 162 19.41 18.99 6.84
N TYR A 163 19.43 18.50 5.59
CA TYR A 163 20.40 17.49 5.18
C TYR A 163 21.74 18.10 4.76
N LYS A 164 22.82 17.60 5.38
CA LYS A 164 24.18 18.15 5.22
C LYS A 164 25.12 17.27 4.40
N GLU A 165 24.69 16.07 3.98
CA GLU A 165 25.53 15.18 3.19
C GLU A 165 25.12 15.16 1.70
N THR A 166 25.66 14.21 0.93
CA THR A 166 25.39 14.12 -0.51
C THR A 166 24.05 13.43 -0.78
N TYR A 167 23.26 13.97 -1.71
CA TYR A 167 22.02 13.36 -2.18
C TYR A 167 22.20 12.11 -3.06
N LEU A 168 23.45 11.75 -3.38
CA LEU A 168 23.75 10.60 -4.24
C LEU A 168 23.34 9.27 -3.61
N GLY A 169 23.42 9.13 -2.27
CA GLY A 169 23.01 7.89 -1.60
C GLY A 169 21.53 7.56 -1.73
N LEU A 170 20.66 8.58 -1.94
CA LEU A 170 19.25 8.33 -2.24
C LEU A 170 19.02 7.70 -3.62
N LEU A 171 19.96 7.90 -4.54
CA LEU A 171 19.90 7.32 -5.89
C LEU A 171 20.31 5.84 -5.89
N ASP A 172 20.99 5.39 -4.85
CA ASP A 172 21.39 4.00 -4.70
C ASP A 172 20.28 3.16 -4.05
N ASP A 173 19.24 3.78 -3.47
CA ASP A 173 18.06 3.09 -2.93
C ASP A 173 17.04 2.79 -4.03
N GLU A 174 16.85 1.49 -4.31
CA GLU A 174 15.96 1.03 -5.38
C GLU A 174 14.50 1.48 -5.20
N ASN A 175 14.00 1.59 -3.96
CA ASN A 175 12.62 1.99 -3.70
C ASN A 175 12.40 3.48 -4.03
N ILE A 176 13.39 4.31 -3.74
CA ILE A 176 13.36 5.74 -4.06
C ILE A 176 13.55 5.95 -5.56
N CYS A 177 14.54 5.28 -6.16
CA CYS A 177 14.91 5.48 -7.56
C CYS A 177 13.81 5.09 -8.55
N GLN A 178 13.03 4.05 -8.24
CA GLN A 178 11.91 3.64 -9.08
C GLN A 178 10.74 4.64 -9.05
N MET A 179 10.63 5.43 -7.98
CA MET A 179 9.48 6.29 -7.72
C MET A 179 9.73 7.77 -8.00
N ILE A 180 11.00 8.20 -8.04
CA ILE A 180 11.35 9.53 -8.54
C ILE A 180 11.44 9.46 -10.08
N PRO A 181 10.63 10.22 -10.83
CA PRO A 181 10.71 10.23 -12.29
C PRO A 181 12.00 10.94 -12.75
N PHE A 182 13.13 10.24 -12.75
CA PHE A 182 14.40 10.76 -13.29
C PHE A 182 14.33 11.06 -14.80
N LYS A 183 13.30 10.56 -15.50
CA LYS A 183 13.02 10.94 -16.89
C LYS A 183 12.67 12.42 -17.09
N THR A 184 12.47 13.19 -16.01
CA THR A 184 12.16 14.62 -16.08
C THR A 184 13.37 15.54 -15.85
N VAL A 185 14.50 15.03 -15.30
CA VAL A 185 15.64 15.88 -14.89
C VAL A 185 16.83 15.82 -15.86
N CYS A 186 16.90 14.81 -16.73
CA CYS A 186 17.97 14.70 -17.72
C CYS A 186 17.44 14.54 -19.15
N LYS A 187 16.75 15.57 -19.67
CA LYS A 187 16.94 15.92 -21.08
C LYS A 187 18.11 16.89 -21.16
N ARG A 188 19.33 16.34 -21.24
CA ARG A 188 20.45 17.09 -21.83
C ARG A 188 20.01 17.49 -23.24
N TYR A 189 19.70 18.77 -23.43
CA TYR A 189 19.72 19.35 -24.76
C TYR A 189 21.16 19.27 -25.29
N PRO A 190 21.33 19.06 -26.62
CA PRO A 190 22.57 18.64 -27.25
C PRO A 190 23.76 19.56 -26.99
#